data_AF-L9WUB1-F1
#
_entry.id   AF-L9WUB1-F1
#
_cell.length_a   1.000
_cell.length_b   1.000
_cell.length_c   1.000
_cell.angle_alpha   90.00
_cell.angle_beta   90.00
_cell.angle_gamma   90.00
#
_symmetry.space_group_name_H-M   'P 1'
#
loop_
_entity.id
_entity.type
_entity.pdbx_description
1 polymer ?
#
loop_
_entity_poly.entity_id
_entity_poly.type
_entity_poly.pdbx_seq_one_letter_code
_entity_poly.pdbx_strand_id
1 'polypeptide(L)'
;MSRYGPRIAALARRAERDRAALDGADSAADPEAAREYLREGAGRAIWWYVEARTGGRLVAFSEAEFAAIERAMNDWLECYTRCHGVELEADFTVRQAAELLLETRNVVDTAQLLTGVPERERQGRVSR
;
A
#
# COMPACT_ATOMS: atom_id res chain seq x y z
N MET A 1 -2.33 17.49 17.26
CA MET A 1 -2.81 16.39 16.41
C MET A 1 -3.56 16.98 15.23
N SER A 2 -3.27 16.51 14.03
CA SER A 2 -3.99 16.92 12.84
C SER A 2 -5.42 16.33 12.84
N ARG A 3 -6.33 16.89 12.03
CA ARG A 3 -7.66 16.30 11.77
C ARG A 3 -7.60 14.87 11.21
N TYR A 4 -6.42 14.44 10.77
CA TYR A 4 -6.15 13.09 10.27
C TYR A 4 -5.70 12.11 11.36
N GLY A 5 -5.24 12.57 12.53
CA GLY A 5 -4.67 11.71 13.58
C GLY A 5 -5.55 10.51 13.96
N PRO A 6 -6.85 10.69 14.29
CA PRO A 6 -7.74 9.55 14.57
C PRO A 6 -7.93 8.59 13.39
N ARG A 7 -7.92 9.11 12.15
CA ARG A 7 -8.06 8.30 10.94
C ARG A 7 -6.79 7.49 10.66
N ILE A 8 -5.62 8.10 10.81
CA ILE A 8 -4.32 7.45 10.66
C ILE A 8 -4.17 6.34 11.72
N ALA A 9 -4.54 6.61 12.97
CA ALA A 9 -4.50 5.59 14.02
C ALA A 9 -5.45 4.42 13.74
N ALA A 10 -6.65 4.69 13.20
CA ALA A 10 -7.59 3.62 12.81
C ALA A 10 -7.06 2.81 11.62
N LEU A 11 -6.41 3.46 10.66
CA LEU A 11 -5.77 2.86 9.50
C LEU A 11 -4.63 1.93 9.93
N ALA A 12 -3.70 2.42 10.76
CA ALA A 12 -2.58 1.63 11.28
C ALA A 12 -3.05 0.39 12.05
N ARG A 13 -4.04 0.54 12.93
CA ARG A 13 -4.64 -0.62 13.63
C ARG A 13 -5.29 -1.63 12.70
N ARG A 14 -5.83 -1.19 11.56
CA ARG A 14 -6.41 -2.12 10.57
C ARG A 14 -5.30 -2.89 9.86
N ALA A 15 -4.26 -2.20 9.41
CA ALA A 15 -3.11 -2.84 8.76
C ALA A 15 -2.47 -3.91 9.65
N GLU A 16 -2.28 -3.61 10.94
CA GLU A 16 -1.76 -4.56 11.93
C GLU A 16 -2.66 -5.81 12.08
N ARG A 17 -3.98 -5.63 12.16
CA ARG A 17 -4.93 -6.76 12.24
C ARG A 17 -4.93 -7.61 10.99
N ASP A 18 -4.90 -6.97 9.82
CA ASP A 18 -4.92 -7.64 8.54
C ASP A 18 -3.64 -8.48 8.35
N ARG A 19 -2.48 -7.92 8.72
CA ARG A 19 -1.18 -8.61 8.71
C ARG A 19 -1.18 -9.81 9.67
N ALA A 20 -1.63 -9.61 10.90
CA ALA A 20 -1.70 -10.68 11.91
C ALA A 20 -2.65 -11.82 11.51
N ALA A 21 -3.73 -11.52 10.78
CA ALA A 21 -4.65 -12.54 10.27
C ALA A 21 -3.99 -13.45 9.22
N LEU A 22 -3.05 -12.92 8.43
CA LEU A 22 -2.31 -13.68 7.43
C LEU A 22 -1.17 -14.52 8.05
N ASP A 23 -0.51 -14.04 9.10
CA ASP A 23 0.54 -14.80 9.79
C ASP A 23 0.02 -16.14 10.38
N GLY A 24 -1.29 -16.22 10.68
CA GLY A 24 -1.93 -17.42 11.21
C GLY A 24 -2.62 -18.31 10.18
N ALA A 25 -2.65 -17.93 8.90
CA ALA A 25 -3.34 -18.66 7.85
C ALA A 25 -2.34 -19.32 6.90
N ASP A 26 -2.55 -20.61 6.58
CA ASP A 26 -1.97 -21.23 5.39
C ASP A 26 -2.64 -20.60 4.15
N SER A 27 -2.20 -19.39 3.80
CA SER A 27 -2.86 -18.55 2.81
C SER A 27 -2.64 -19.11 1.41
N ALA A 28 -3.65 -19.79 0.88
CA ALA A 28 -3.75 -20.04 -0.55
C ALA A 28 -3.83 -18.70 -1.28
N ALA A 29 -3.14 -18.58 -2.42
CA ALA A 29 -3.11 -17.35 -3.19
C ALA A 29 -4.53 -16.88 -3.53
N ASP A 30 -4.92 -15.69 -3.04
CA ASP A 30 -6.22 -15.07 -3.28
C ASP A 30 -6.04 -13.70 -3.94
N PRO A 31 -6.11 -13.63 -5.29
CA PRO A 31 -5.96 -12.39 -6.03
C PRO A 31 -7.01 -11.32 -5.73
N GLU A 32 -8.20 -11.68 -5.25
CA GLU A 32 -9.24 -10.69 -4.92
C GLU A 32 -8.96 -10.06 -3.56
N ALA A 33 -8.56 -10.86 -2.57
CA ALA A 33 -8.06 -10.36 -1.29
C ALA A 33 -6.83 -9.44 -1.48
N ALA A 34 -5.92 -9.80 -2.39
CA ALA A 34 -4.76 -8.98 -2.75
C ALA A 34 -5.19 -7.57 -3.21
N ARG A 35 -6.24 -7.47 -4.05
CA ARG A 35 -6.76 -6.19 -4.55
C ARG A 35 -7.44 -5.37 -3.46
N GLU A 36 -8.08 -6.02 -2.50
CA GLU A 36 -8.70 -5.33 -1.36
C GLU A 36 -7.64 -4.64 -0.50
N TYR A 37 -6.54 -5.33 -0.16
CA TYR A 37 -5.43 -4.72 0.59
C TYR A 37 -4.84 -3.51 -0.13
N LEU A 38 -4.80 -3.52 -1.46
CA LEU A 38 -4.36 -2.37 -2.24
C LEU A 38 -5.39 -1.23 -2.25
N ARG A 39 -6.66 -1.50 -2.57
CA ARG A 39 -7.67 -0.43 -2.74
C ARG A 39 -8.09 0.19 -1.41
N GLU A 40 -8.39 -0.66 -0.43
CA GLU A 40 -8.94 -0.26 0.86
C GLU A 40 -7.86 -0.03 1.93
N GLY A 41 -6.64 -0.50 1.67
CA GLY A 41 -5.47 -0.35 2.53
C GLY A 41 -4.45 0.63 1.97
N ALA A 42 -3.41 0.11 1.31
CA ALA A 42 -2.24 0.88 0.88
C ALA A 42 -2.61 2.10 0.01
N GLY A 43 -3.51 1.93 -0.96
CA GLY A 43 -4.01 3.00 -1.82
C GLY A 43 -4.71 4.11 -1.06
N ARG A 44 -5.45 3.77 -0.01
CA ARG A 44 -6.09 4.76 0.87
C ARG A 44 -5.05 5.54 1.68
N ALA A 45 -4.00 4.87 2.17
CA ALA A 45 -2.89 5.52 2.86
C ALA A 45 -2.16 6.52 1.95
N ILE A 46 -1.84 6.10 0.72
CA ILE A 46 -1.19 6.94 -0.29
C ILE A 46 -2.09 8.12 -0.68
N TRP A 47 -3.39 7.88 -0.89
CA TRP A 47 -4.33 8.93 -1.24
C TRP A 47 -4.41 10.02 -0.16
N TRP A 48 -4.44 9.66 1.12
CA TRP A 48 -4.42 10.64 2.21
C TRP A 48 -3.15 11.50 2.21
N TYR A 49 -2.00 10.92 1.84
CA TYR A 49 -0.78 11.69 1.65
C TYR A 49 -0.92 12.68 0.49
N VAL A 50 -1.45 12.24 -0.66
CA VAL A 50 -1.67 13.11 -1.83
C VAL A 50 -2.64 14.25 -1.48
N GLU A 51 -3.78 13.95 -0.83
CA GLU A 51 -4.76 14.96 -0.43
C GLU A 51 -4.19 15.99 0.55
N ALA A 52 -3.38 15.56 1.52
CA ALA A 52 -2.75 16.47 2.47
C ALA A 52 -1.77 17.45 1.79
N ARG A 53 -1.20 17.05 0.64
CA ARG A 53 -0.23 17.86 -0.14
C ARG A 53 -0.87 18.65 -1.28
N THR A 54 -2.07 18.29 -1.73
CA THR A 54 -2.72 18.91 -2.91
C THR A 54 -4.10 19.51 -2.64
N GLY A 55 -4.75 19.19 -1.51
CA GLY A 55 -6.15 19.52 -1.19
C GLY A 55 -6.44 20.95 -0.74
N GLY A 56 -5.72 21.95 -1.27
CA GLY A 56 -6.00 23.39 -1.07
C GLY A 56 -5.61 23.99 0.31
N ARG A 57 -5.49 23.16 1.36
CA ARG A 57 -4.77 23.52 2.60
C ARG A 57 -3.68 22.48 2.82
N LEU A 58 -2.43 22.89 2.68
CA LEU A 58 -1.28 22.06 3.03
C LEU A 58 -1.39 21.68 4.50
N VAL A 59 -1.64 20.41 4.77
CA VAL A 59 -1.65 19.89 6.14
C VAL A 59 -0.29 19.26 6.38
N ALA A 60 0.47 19.84 7.31
CA ALA A 60 1.68 19.22 7.80
C ALA A 60 1.27 18.06 8.73
N PHE A 61 1.54 16.82 8.30
CA PHE A 61 1.54 15.68 9.22
C PHE A 61 2.65 15.89 10.26
N SER A 62 2.41 15.47 11.49
CA SER A 62 3.53 15.27 12.42
C SER A 62 4.40 14.10 11.95
N GLU A 63 5.64 14.04 12.43
CA GLU A 63 6.54 12.91 12.16
C GLU A 63 5.91 11.56 12.54
N ALA A 64 5.21 11.51 13.67
CA ALA A 64 4.48 10.32 14.11
C ALA A 64 3.31 9.95 13.19
N GLU A 65 2.56 10.94 12.69
CA GLU A 65 1.48 10.71 11.73
C GLU A 65 2.04 10.20 10.38
N PHE A 66 3.18 10.74 9.96
CA PHE A 66 3.86 10.32 8.74
C PHE A 66 4.37 8.87 8.85
N ALA A 67 5.11 8.55 9.92
CA ALA A 67 5.59 7.20 10.18
C ALA A 67 4.46 6.18 10.31
N ALA A 68 3.32 6.57 10.89
CA ALA A 68 2.16 5.68 11.00
C ALA A 68 1.49 5.39 9.64
N ILE A 69 1.44 6.38 8.74
CA ILE A 69 0.95 6.17 7.36
C ILE A 69 1.89 5.23 6.61
N GLU A 70 3.19 5.47 6.67
CA GLU A 70 4.19 4.65 5.99
C GLU A 70 4.17 3.21 6.49
N ARG A 71 4.15 3.00 7.80
CA ARG A 71 4.02 1.65 8.38
C ARG A 71 2.76 0.94 7.91
N ALA A 72 1.60 1.60 8.00
CA ALA A 72 0.33 1.01 7.58
C ALA A 72 0.33 0.64 6.09
N MET A 73 0.89 1.51 5.24
CA MET A 73 1.05 1.24 3.81
C MET A 73 1.90 0.00 3.56
N ASN A 74 3.08 -0.08 4.21
CA ASN A 74 3.98 -1.21 4.07
C ASN A 74 3.35 -2.51 4.56
N ASP A 75 2.70 -2.52 5.73
CA ASP A 75 1.99 -3.68 6.25
C ASP A 75 0.97 -4.26 5.24
N TRP A 76 0.21 -3.41 4.54
CA TRP A 76 -0.70 -3.86 3.49
C TRP A 76 -0.01 -4.30 2.20
N LEU A 77 1.15 -3.73 1.86
CA LEU A 77 1.96 -4.22 0.74
C LEU A 77 2.49 -5.62 1.04
N GLU A 78 2.88 -5.92 2.27
CA GLU A 78 3.28 -7.26 2.68
C GLU A 78 2.08 -8.23 2.66
N CYS A 79 0.90 -7.80 3.10
CA CYS A 79 -0.33 -8.59 2.93
C CYS A 79 -0.59 -8.90 1.46
N TYR A 80 -0.44 -7.90 0.59
CA TYR A 80 -0.59 -8.04 -0.85
C TYR A 80 0.39 -9.06 -1.43
N THR A 81 1.68 -8.97 -1.13
CA THR A 81 2.67 -9.93 -1.66
C THR A 81 2.44 -11.34 -1.12
N ARG A 82 2.00 -11.47 0.14
CA ARG A 82 1.64 -12.76 0.74
C ARG A 82 0.44 -13.40 0.05
N CYS A 83 -0.57 -12.63 -0.37
CA CYS A 83 -1.66 -13.15 -1.22
C CYS A 83 -1.17 -13.67 -2.58
N HIS A 84 0.05 -13.31 -2.99
CA HIS A 84 0.73 -13.84 -4.17
C HIS A 84 1.77 -14.93 -3.85
N GLY A 85 1.84 -15.40 -2.59
CA GLY A 85 2.80 -16.40 -2.13
C GLY A 85 4.22 -15.87 -1.96
N VAL A 86 4.41 -14.55 -1.91
CA VAL A 86 5.71 -13.89 -1.76
C VAL A 86 5.79 -13.22 -0.39
N GLU A 87 6.74 -13.67 0.41
CA GLU A 87 7.12 -12.97 1.63
C GLU A 87 8.08 -11.81 1.27
N LEU A 88 7.69 -10.60 1.65
CA LEU A 88 8.44 -9.37 1.43
C LEU A 88 8.43 -8.60 2.75
N GLU A 89 9.58 -8.08 3.17
CA GLU A 89 9.66 -7.05 4.20
C GLU A 89 9.62 -5.69 3.49
N ALA A 90 8.50 -4.97 3.62
CA ALA A 90 8.28 -3.74 2.85
C ALA A 90 8.83 -2.52 3.61
N ASP A 91 9.69 -1.75 2.95
CA ASP A 91 10.23 -0.48 3.48
C ASP A 91 10.22 0.60 2.40
N PHE A 92 9.02 1.00 2.00
CA PHE A 92 8.79 2.06 1.04
C PHE A 92 8.29 3.32 1.72
N THR A 93 8.73 4.48 1.23
CA THR A 93 8.18 5.75 1.69
C THR A 93 6.82 6.00 1.03
N VAL A 94 5.90 6.66 1.75
CA VAL A 94 4.59 7.03 1.17
C VAL A 94 4.75 8.02 0.03
N ARG A 95 5.85 8.80 0.03
CA ARG A 95 6.19 9.70 -1.06
C ARG A 95 6.49 8.94 -2.35
N GLN A 96 7.37 7.93 -2.31
CA GLN A 96 7.69 7.10 -3.47
C GLN A 96 6.42 6.46 -4.05
N ALA A 97 5.56 5.92 -3.17
CA ALA A 97 4.31 5.32 -3.58
C ALA A 97 3.34 6.34 -4.20
N ALA A 98 3.29 7.57 -3.68
CA ALA A 98 2.48 8.65 -4.24
C ALA A 98 2.98 9.12 -5.61
N GLU A 99 4.29 9.23 -5.81
CA GLU A 99 4.89 9.56 -7.10
C GLU A 99 4.49 8.54 -8.16
N LEU A 100 4.64 7.24 -7.87
CA LEU A 100 4.21 6.15 -8.75
C LEU A 100 2.69 6.12 -8.97
N LEU A 101 1.88 6.42 -7.95
CA LEU A 101 0.43 6.48 -8.10
C LEU A 101 -0.01 7.60 -9.05
N LEU A 102 0.65 8.75 -9.01
CA LEU A 102 0.37 9.86 -9.93
C LEU A 102 0.75 9.52 -11.37
N GLU A 103 1.85 8.78 -11.57
CA GLU A 103 2.31 8.32 -12.88
C GLU A 103 1.39 7.24 -13.47
N THR A 104 1.08 6.21 -12.69
CA THR A 104 0.29 5.05 -13.14
C THR A 104 -1.21 5.31 -13.15
N ARG A 105 -1.69 6.16 -12.26
CA ARG A 105 -3.12 6.35 -11.92
C ARG A 105 -3.82 5.03 -11.57
N ASN A 106 -3.06 4.04 -11.10
CA ASN A 106 -3.55 2.71 -10.76
C ASN A 106 -2.76 2.15 -9.58
N VAL A 107 -3.45 1.89 -8.47
CA VAL A 107 -2.82 1.37 -7.25
C VAL A 107 -2.24 -0.03 -7.43
N VAL A 108 -2.82 -0.85 -8.33
CA VAL A 108 -2.29 -2.20 -8.63
C VAL A 108 -0.96 -2.08 -9.37
N ASP A 109 -0.89 -1.23 -10.39
CA ASP A 109 0.35 -1.00 -11.14
C ASP A 109 1.41 -0.36 -10.24
N THR A 110 1.00 0.54 -9.34
CA THR A 110 1.86 1.14 -8.31
C THR A 110 2.45 0.06 -7.39
N ALA A 111 1.61 -0.82 -6.84
CA ALA A 111 2.06 -1.89 -5.96
C ALA A 111 2.99 -2.87 -6.69
N GLN A 112 2.70 -3.20 -7.95
CA GLN A 112 3.58 -4.04 -8.76
C GLN A 112 4.91 -3.34 -9.07
N LEU A 113 4.93 -2.02 -9.30
CA LEU A 113 6.17 -1.26 -9.48
C LEU A 113 7.02 -1.21 -8.21
N LEU A 114 6.39 -1.08 -7.05
CA LEU A 114 7.07 -1.05 -5.75
C LEU A 114 7.63 -2.43 -5.37
N THR A 115 6.78 -3.46 -5.45
CA THR A 115 7.06 -4.79 -4.89
C THR A 115 7.65 -5.76 -5.90
N GLY A 116 7.46 -5.52 -7.21
CA GLY A 116 7.77 -6.49 -8.27
C GLY A 116 6.77 -7.66 -8.36
N VAL A 117 5.68 -7.63 -7.57
CA VAL A 117 4.71 -8.72 -7.45
C VAL A 117 3.35 -8.28 -8.05
N PRO A 118 2.62 -9.18 -8.77
CA PRO A 118 3.13 -10.43 -9.32
C PRO A 118 4.24 -10.15 -10.33
N GLU A 119 5.14 -11.12 -10.53
CA GLU A 119 6.19 -10.99 -11.52
C GLU A 119 5.57 -10.59 -12.86
N ARG A 120 6.09 -9.53 -13.46
CA ARG A 120 5.66 -9.15 -14.80
C ARG A 120 6.11 -10.25 -15.74
N GLU A 121 5.15 -10.99 -16.31
CA GLU A 121 5.44 -11.77 -17.50
C GLU A 121 6.10 -10.80 -18.48
N ARG A 122 7.41 -10.97 -18.70
CA ARG A 122 8.09 -10.25 -19.78
C ARG A 122 7.29 -10.61 -21.01
N GLN A 123 6.47 -9.69 -21.50
CA GLN A 123 5.68 -9.91 -22.69
C GLN A 123 6.66 -10.33 -23.76
N GLY A 124 6.65 -11.64 -24.03
CA GLY A 124 7.39 -12.22 -25.11
C GLY A 124 6.89 -11.51 -26.35
N ARG A 125 7.75 -10.67 -26.90
CA ARG A 125 7.66 -10.19 -28.26
C ARG A 125 7.79 -11.42 -29.15
N VAL A 126 6.73 -12.23 -29.23
CA VAL A 126 6.55 -13.20 -30.31
C VAL A 126 6.09 -12.37 -31.49
N SER A 127 7.07 -11.84 -32.22
CA SER A 127 6.86 -11.51 -33.62
C SER A 127 6.29 -12.76 -34.31
N ARG A 128 5.05 -12.64 -34.76
CA ARG A 128 4.54 -13.38 -35.92
C ARG A 128 3.90 -12.38 -36.86
#